data_AF-A0A925KD28-F1
#
_entry.id   AF-A0A925KD28-F1
#
_cell.length_a   1.000
_cell.length_b   1.000
_cell.length_c   1.000
_cell.angle_alpha   90.00
_cell.angle_beta   90.00
_cell.angle_gamma   90.00
#
_symmetry.space_group_name_H-M   'P 1'
#
loop_
_entity.id
_entity.type
_entity.pdbx_description
1 polymer ?
#
loop_
_entity_poly.entity_id
_entity_poly.type
_entity_poly.pdbx_seq_one_letter_code
_entity_poly.pdbx_strand_id
1 'polypeptide(L)'
;MRWDITLQARNGFYAVTTLVLLMWVALLIPLSALDTAWLLPPLILSNLVVGSFYFVGAIVLLERAEGSLLARAVTPLRGGEYLVALIISLSLLALLENLGIAILFQGTGFASLPLAGGVVLGTALFCLAGLITVAPYGSINAYL
;
A
#
# COMPACT_ATOMS: atom_id res chain seq x y z
N MET A 1 -3.65 14.48 4.11
CA MET A 1 -3.91 14.14 2.69
C MET A 1 -2.92 14.79 1.73
N ARG A 2 -2.96 16.11 1.43
CA ARG A 2 -2.04 16.72 0.43
C ARG A 2 -0.56 16.51 0.79
N TRP A 3 -0.20 16.68 2.06
CA TRP A 3 1.16 16.45 2.55
C TRP A 3 1.61 15.00 2.39
N ASP A 4 0.75 14.04 2.70
CA ASP A 4 1.08 12.61 2.64
C ASP A 4 1.34 12.17 1.20
N ILE A 5 0.57 12.69 0.24
CA ILE A 5 0.79 12.48 -1.20
C ILE A 5 2.13 13.06 -1.64
N THR A 6 2.46 14.29 -1.22
CA THR A 6 3.76 14.91 -1.55
C THR A 6 4.92 14.14 -0.95
N LEU A 7 4.78 13.64 0.28
CA LEU A 7 5.81 12.84 0.95
C LEU A 7 6.00 11.49 0.24
N GLN A 8 4.91 10.79 -0.09
CA GLN A 8 4.95 9.54 -0.84
C GLN A 8 5.62 9.73 -2.23
N ALA A 9 5.32 10.83 -2.91
CA ALA A 9 5.94 11.19 -4.18
C ALA A 9 7.43 11.51 -4.04
N ARG A 10 7.81 12.30 -3.04
CA ARG A 10 9.22 12.67 -2.81
C ARG A 10 10.09 11.47 -2.46
N ASN A 11 9.51 10.49 -1.76
CA ASN A 11 10.19 9.28 -1.34
C ASN A 11 10.07 8.11 -2.33
N GLY A 12 9.50 8.35 -3.51
CA GLY A 12 9.50 7.39 -4.60
C GLY A 12 8.55 6.21 -4.44
N PHE A 13 7.61 6.24 -3.47
CA PHE A 13 6.65 5.15 -3.28
C PHE A 13 5.82 4.88 -4.54
N TYR A 14 5.40 5.93 -5.25
CA TYR A 14 4.70 5.78 -6.54
C TYR A 14 5.55 5.15 -7.63
N ALA A 15 6.86 5.43 -7.64
CA ALA A 15 7.78 4.81 -8.59
C ALA A 15 7.95 3.32 -8.30
N VAL A 16 8.08 2.96 -7.01
CA VAL A 16 8.14 1.57 -6.56
C VAL A 16 6.86 0.82 -6.89
N THR A 17 5.67 1.36 -6.59
CA THR A 17 4.41 0.69 -6.92
C THR A 17 4.22 0.55 -8.41
N THR A 18 4.58 1.56 -9.20
CA THR A 18 4.49 1.48 -10.67
C THR A 18 5.45 0.41 -11.21
N LEU A 19 6.66 0.32 -10.69
CA LEU A 19 7.63 -0.71 -11.08
C LEU A 19 7.13 -2.11 -10.72
N VAL A 20 6.61 -2.29 -9.49
CA VAL A 20 6.03 -3.57 -9.04
C VAL A 20 4.84 -3.97 -9.91
N LEU A 21 3.95 -3.03 -10.24
CA LEU A 21 2.84 -3.25 -11.17
C LEU A 21 3.36 -3.68 -12.54
N LEU A 22 4.32 -2.97 -13.12
CA LEU A 22 4.91 -3.31 -14.43
C LEU A 22 5.60 -4.68 -14.41
N MET A 23 6.29 -5.01 -13.33
CA MET A 23 6.91 -6.32 -13.14
C MET A 23 5.86 -7.44 -13.13
N TRP A 24 4.76 -7.26 -12.39
CA TRP A 24 3.65 -8.22 -12.41
C TRP A 24 3.03 -8.33 -13.80
N VAL A 25 2.76 -7.22 -14.47
CA VAL A 25 2.25 -7.23 -15.85
C VAL A 25 3.19 -8.01 -16.78
N ALA A 26 4.50 -7.73 -16.73
CA ALA A 26 5.49 -8.41 -17.56
C ALA A 26 5.56 -9.93 -17.30
N LEU A 27 5.47 -10.35 -16.03
CA LEU A 27 5.45 -11.76 -15.65
C LEU A 27 4.18 -12.48 -16.10
N LEU A 28 3.05 -11.75 -16.18
CA LEU A 28 1.74 -12.34 -16.43
C LEU A 28 1.33 -12.36 -17.91
N ILE A 29 1.83 -11.44 -18.74
CA ILE A 29 1.62 -11.46 -20.21
C ILE A 29 1.86 -12.86 -20.81
N PRO A 30 3.00 -13.55 -20.57
CA PRO A 30 3.24 -14.87 -21.15
C PRO A 30 2.35 -15.98 -20.58
N LEU A 31 1.76 -15.77 -19.40
CA LEU A 31 0.92 -16.74 -18.69
C LEU A 31 -0.58 -16.55 -18.99
N SER A 32 -0.95 -15.50 -19.74
CA SER A 32 -2.33 -15.16 -20.09
C SER A 32 -3.09 -16.24 -20.87
N ALA A 33 -2.37 -17.18 -21.51
CA ALA A 33 -2.96 -18.31 -22.22
C ALA A 33 -3.30 -19.52 -21.32
N LEU A 34 -2.90 -19.49 -20.05
CA LEU A 34 -3.12 -20.55 -19.07
C LEU A 34 -4.24 -20.16 -18.10
N ASP A 35 -4.99 -21.15 -17.59
CA ASP A 35 -5.97 -20.94 -16.52
C ASP A 35 -5.26 -20.61 -15.21
N THR A 36 -4.96 -19.33 -15.06
CA THR A 36 -4.21 -18.75 -13.94
C THR A 36 -5.13 -18.07 -12.94
N ALA A 37 -6.45 -18.29 -13.03
CA ALA A 37 -7.43 -17.70 -12.12
C ALA A 37 -7.13 -18.00 -10.64
N TRP A 38 -6.51 -19.15 -10.34
CA TRP A 38 -6.08 -19.55 -9.00
C TRP A 38 -4.90 -18.74 -8.44
N LEU A 39 -4.10 -18.09 -9.31
CA LEU A 39 -2.97 -17.24 -8.90
C LEU A 39 -3.40 -15.82 -8.52
N LEU A 40 -4.59 -15.39 -8.94
CA LEU A 40 -5.06 -14.02 -8.70
C LEU A 40 -5.22 -13.69 -7.20
N PRO A 41 -5.85 -14.54 -6.35
CA PRO A 41 -6.00 -14.23 -4.93
C PRO A 41 -4.68 -14.09 -4.15
N PRO A 42 -3.70 -15.03 -4.24
CA PRO A 42 -2.44 -14.87 -3.51
C PRO A 42 -1.61 -13.70 -4.03
N LEU A 43 -1.72 -13.36 -5.32
CA LEU A 43 -1.02 -12.22 -5.91
C LEU A 43 -1.57 -10.88 -5.38
N ILE A 44 -2.89 -10.70 -5.38
CA ILE A 44 -3.56 -9.54 -4.79
C ILE A 44 -3.18 -9.42 -3.30
N LEU A 45 -3.20 -10.53 -2.57
CA LEU A 45 -2.90 -10.53 -1.14
C LEU A 45 -1.43 -10.17 -0.87
N SER A 46 -0.49 -10.73 -1.64
CA SER A 46 0.93 -10.36 -1.55
C SER A 46 1.15 -8.88 -1.86
N ASN A 47 0.49 -8.36 -2.89
CA ASN A 47 0.56 -6.94 -3.25
C ASN A 47 0.01 -6.06 -2.12
N LEU A 48 -1.12 -6.46 -1.51
CA LEU A 48 -1.74 -5.74 -0.41
C LEU A 48 -0.84 -5.69 0.83
N VAL A 49 -0.15 -6.78 1.15
CA VAL A 49 0.84 -6.80 2.25
C VAL A 49 1.97 -5.81 1.96
N VAL A 50 2.56 -5.84 0.76
CA VAL A 50 3.67 -4.92 0.41
C VAL A 50 3.21 -3.46 0.42
N GLY A 51 2.13 -3.15 -0.30
CA GLY A 51 1.61 -1.80 -0.47
C GLY A 51 0.95 -1.18 0.77
N SER A 52 0.63 -1.99 1.78
CA SER A 52 -0.02 -1.52 3.02
C SER A 52 0.87 -1.70 4.25
N PHE A 53 1.25 -2.94 4.58
CA PHE A 53 1.97 -3.27 5.80
C PHE A 53 3.39 -2.68 5.80
N TYR A 54 4.15 -2.96 4.74
CA TYR A 54 5.54 -2.47 4.64
C TYR A 54 5.60 -0.97 4.36
N PHE A 55 4.70 -0.47 3.51
CA PHE A 55 4.65 0.96 3.19
C PHE A 55 4.31 1.83 4.41
N VAL A 56 3.34 1.44 5.25
CA VAL A 56 3.08 2.16 6.51
C VAL A 56 4.33 2.19 7.38
N GLY A 57 4.99 1.04 7.57
CA GLY A 57 6.20 0.98 8.39
C GLY A 57 7.31 1.88 7.86
N ALA A 58 7.55 1.84 6.54
CA ALA A 58 8.55 2.67 5.89
C ALA A 58 8.23 4.17 5.99
N ILE A 59 6.98 4.57 5.74
CA ILE A 59 6.54 5.98 5.86
C ILE A 59 6.73 6.48 7.29
N VAL A 60 6.29 5.70 8.29
CA VAL A 60 6.39 6.09 9.71
C VAL A 60 7.84 6.21 10.16
N LEU A 61 8.71 5.27 9.78
CA LEU A 61 10.13 5.33 10.14
C LEU A 61 10.87 6.46 9.42
N LEU A 62 10.49 6.75 8.18
CA LEU A 62 11.06 7.86 7.43
C LEU A 62 10.65 9.21 8.03
N GLU A 63 9.37 9.40 8.36
CA GLU A 63 8.90 10.59 9.07
C GLU A 63 9.60 10.75 10.44
N ARG A 64 10.00 9.63 11.08
CA ARG A 64 10.76 9.64 12.33
C ARG A 64 12.20 10.10 12.09
N ALA A 65 12.85 9.60 11.04
CA ALA A 65 14.21 9.96 10.67
C ALA A 65 14.33 11.43 10.20
N GLU A 66 13.32 11.95 9.50
CA GLU A 66 13.27 13.37 9.08
C GLU A 66 12.96 14.33 10.24
N GLY A 67 12.69 13.83 11.45
CA GLY A 67 12.28 14.64 12.60
C GLY A 67 10.88 15.25 12.46
N SER A 68 10.15 14.95 11.38
CA SER A 68 8.81 15.49 11.11
C SER A 68 7.76 14.90 12.05
N LEU A 69 7.98 13.69 12.57
CA LEU A 69 7.18 13.09 13.65
C LEU A 69 7.32 13.87 14.98
N LEU A 70 8.53 14.35 15.29
CA LEU A 70 8.77 15.18 16.48
C LEU A 70 8.19 16.59 16.31
N ALA A 71 8.30 17.19 15.12
CA ALA A 71 7.64 18.46 14.80
C ALA A 71 6.10 18.34 14.85
N ARG A 72 5.55 17.19 14.45
CA ARG A 72 4.11 16.89 14.55
C ARG A 72 3.65 16.63 15.98
N ALA A 73 4.49 16.11 16.87
CA ALA A 73 4.15 15.96 18.28
C ALA A 73 3.90 17.32 18.99
N VAL A 74 4.44 18.42 18.45
CA VAL A 74 4.25 19.79 18.95
C VAL A 74 3.08 20.52 18.27
N THR A 75 2.46 19.93 17.23
CA THR A 75 1.22 20.46 16.62
C THR A 75 0.02 19.63 17.06
N PRO A 76 -1.14 20.22 17.36
CA PRO A 76 -2.29 19.51 17.93
C PRO A 76 -3.06 18.75 16.84
N LEU A 77 -2.38 17.92 16.05
CA LEU A 77 -3.02 16.98 15.15
C LEU A 77 -3.40 15.73 15.94
N ARG A 78 -4.70 15.40 15.96
CA ARG A 78 -5.17 14.18 16.62
C ARG A 78 -4.55 12.98 15.90
N GLY A 79 -3.87 12.10 16.63
CA GLY A 79 -3.22 10.91 16.04
C GLY A 79 -4.17 10.06 15.18
N GLY A 80 -5.47 10.06 15.48
CA GLY A 80 -6.49 9.41 14.66
C GLY A 80 -6.67 10.01 13.26
N GLU A 81 -6.58 11.34 13.10
CA GLU A 81 -6.73 12.01 11.80
C GLU A 81 -5.56 11.70 10.87
N TYR A 82 -4.36 11.56 11.43
CA TYR A 82 -3.17 11.11 10.71
C TYR A 82 -3.33 9.67 10.21
N LEU A 83 -3.74 8.75 11.09
CA LEU A 83 -3.94 7.35 10.71
C LEU A 83 -5.01 7.20 9.64
N VAL A 84 -6.12 7.92 9.76
CA VAL A 84 -7.18 7.91 8.76
C VAL A 84 -6.67 8.45 7.42
N ALA A 85 -5.91 9.55 7.42
CA ALA A 85 -5.35 10.09 6.17
C ALA A 85 -4.35 9.12 5.51
N LEU A 86 -3.52 8.43 6.31
CA LEU A 86 -2.56 7.45 5.82
C LEU A 86 -3.26 6.22 5.24
N ILE A 87 -4.25 5.67 5.96
CA ILE A 87 -5.05 4.53 5.52
C ILE A 87 -5.79 4.88 4.22
N ILE A 88 -6.41 6.06 4.12
CA ILE A 88 -7.10 6.49 2.91
C ILE A 88 -6.12 6.61 1.73
N SER A 89 -4.95 7.23 1.94
CA SER A 89 -3.95 7.39 0.89
C SER A 89 -3.46 6.05 0.35
N LEU A 90 -3.15 5.11 1.25
CA LEU A 90 -2.66 3.78 0.87
C LEU A 90 -3.78 2.92 0.27
N SER A 91 -5.00 3.03 0.78
CA SER A 91 -6.15 2.32 0.21
C SER A 91 -6.43 2.77 -1.22
N LEU A 92 -6.29 4.07 -1.52
CA LEU A 92 -6.44 4.58 -2.88
C LEU A 92 -5.37 4.02 -3.82
N LEU A 93 -4.12 3.96 -3.35
CA LEU A 93 -3.01 3.41 -4.11
C LEU A 93 -3.20 1.90 -4.38
N ALA A 94 -3.54 1.14 -3.34
CA ALA A 94 -3.82 -0.29 -3.43
C ALA A 94 -5.01 -0.60 -4.35
N LEU A 95 -6.07 0.22 -4.31
CA LEU A 95 -7.21 0.08 -5.21
C LEU A 95 -6.80 0.28 -6.67
N LEU A 96 -6.04 1.33 -6.98
CA LEU A 96 -5.59 1.58 -8.35
C LEU A 96 -4.73 0.44 -8.88
N GLU A 97 -3.81 -0.07 -8.08
CA GLU A 97 -2.91 -1.16 -8.46
C GLU A 97 -3.66 -2.48 -8.66
N ASN A 98 -4.47 -2.89 -7.69
CA ASN A 98 -5.18 -4.16 -7.73
C ASN A 98 -6.33 -4.16 -8.75
N LEU A 99 -6.98 -3.03 -9.00
CA LEU A 99 -7.94 -2.91 -10.11
C LEU A 99 -7.23 -3.00 -11.45
N GLY A 100 -6.06 -2.38 -11.61
CA GLY A 100 -5.24 -2.51 -12.81
C GLY A 100 -4.92 -3.98 -13.09
N ILE A 101 -4.40 -4.69 -12.09
CA ILE A 101 -4.10 -6.12 -12.18
C ILE A 101 -5.35 -6.94 -12.51
N ALA A 102 -6.47 -6.71 -11.81
CA ALA A 102 -7.71 -7.46 -12.01
C ALA A 102 -8.30 -7.27 -13.43
N ILE A 103 -8.29 -6.04 -13.95
CA ILE A 103 -8.75 -5.72 -15.31
C ILE A 103 -7.87 -6.39 -16.35
N LEU A 104 -6.55 -6.39 -16.16
CA LEU A 104 -5.60 -7.07 -17.04
C LEU A 104 -5.81 -8.59 -17.06
N PHE A 105 -6.26 -9.19 -15.95
CA PHE A 105 -6.34 -10.63 -15.78
C PHE A 105 -7.69 -11.26 -16.15
N GLN A 106 -8.79 -10.63 -15.73
CA GLN A 106 -10.15 -11.15 -15.93
C GLN A 106 -11.01 -10.25 -16.84
N GLY A 107 -10.43 -9.19 -17.42
CA GLY A 107 -11.19 -8.19 -18.17
C GLY A 107 -12.16 -7.45 -17.25
N THR A 108 -13.37 -7.16 -17.72
CA THR A 108 -14.40 -6.43 -16.94
C THR A 108 -15.47 -7.35 -16.33
N GLY A 109 -15.31 -8.67 -16.42
CA GLY A 109 -16.31 -9.66 -15.99
C GLY A 109 -16.36 -9.94 -14.48
N PHE A 110 -15.47 -9.33 -13.68
CA PHE A 110 -15.40 -9.56 -12.24
C PHE A 110 -16.26 -8.58 -11.44
N ALA A 111 -16.72 -9.00 -10.27
CA ALA A 111 -17.46 -8.13 -9.35
C ALA A 111 -16.48 -7.11 -8.71
N SER A 112 -16.39 -5.92 -9.31
CA SER A 112 -15.47 -4.85 -8.90
C SER A 112 -15.76 -4.31 -7.49
N LEU A 113 -17.03 -4.31 -7.09
CA LEU A 113 -17.48 -3.80 -5.79
C LEU A 113 -16.96 -4.64 -4.59
N PRO A 114 -17.13 -5.98 -4.55
CA PRO A 114 -16.58 -6.79 -3.46
C PRO A 114 -15.04 -6.82 -3.46
N LEU A 115 -14.40 -6.74 -4.64
CA LEU A 115 -12.95 -6.62 -4.71
C LEU A 115 -12.46 -5.30 -4.09
N ALA A 116 -13.11 -4.17 -4.43
CA ALA A 116 -12.79 -2.89 -3.84
C ALA A 116 -13.01 -2.89 -2.32
N GLY A 117 -14.11 -3.46 -1.84
CA GLY A 117 -14.37 -3.63 -0.41
C GLY A 117 -13.30 -4.45 0.30
N GLY A 118 -12.89 -5.57 -0.30
CA GLY A 118 -11.83 -6.44 0.23
C GLY A 118 -10.47 -5.75 0.28
N VAL A 119 -10.10 -5.02 -0.77
CA VAL A 119 -8.84 -4.24 -0.84
C VAL A 119 -8.83 -3.14 0.22
N VAL A 120 -9.92 -2.38 0.38
CA VAL A 120 -9.99 -1.33 1.39
C VAL A 120 -9.88 -1.89 2.81
N LEU A 121 -10.66 -2.94 3.12
CA LEU A 121 -10.63 -3.57 4.44
C LEU A 121 -9.27 -4.22 4.74
N GLY A 122 -8.70 -4.91 3.75
CA GLY A 122 -7.38 -5.53 3.89
C GLY A 122 -6.28 -4.48 4.05
N THR A 123 -6.33 -3.39 3.28
CA THR A 123 -5.39 -2.27 3.44
C THR A 123 -5.46 -1.70 4.85
N ALA A 124 -6.66 -1.43 5.36
CA ALA A 124 -6.85 -0.91 6.71
C ALA A 124 -6.28 -1.86 7.77
N LEU A 125 -6.56 -3.17 7.65
CA LEU A 125 -6.06 -4.19 8.57
C LEU A 125 -4.53 -4.30 8.54
N PHE A 126 -3.93 -4.36 7.35
CA PHE A 126 -2.48 -4.43 7.19
C PHE A 126 -1.76 -3.14 7.60
N CYS A 127 -2.38 -1.97 7.37
CA CYS A 127 -1.85 -0.70 7.85
C CYS A 127 -1.80 -0.66 9.39
N LEU A 128 -2.87 -1.09 10.06
CA LEU A 128 -2.91 -1.15 11.53
C LEU A 128 -1.89 -2.15 12.07
N ALA A 129 -1.80 -3.34 11.47
CA ALA A 129 -0.80 -4.33 11.83
C ALA A 129 0.63 -3.78 11.65
N GLY A 130 0.92 -3.15 10.51
CA GLY A 130 2.21 -2.55 10.19
C GLY A 130 2.61 -1.45 11.17
N LEU A 131 1.64 -0.62 11.58
CA LEU A 131 1.86 0.41 12.58
C LEU A 131 2.23 -0.18 13.95
N ILE A 132 1.51 -1.22 14.39
CA ILE A 132 1.78 -1.90 15.67
C ILE A 132 3.18 -2.52 15.63
N THR A 133 3.53 -3.17 14.52
CA THR A 133 4.85 -3.82 14.38
C THR A 133 5.99 -2.83 14.25
N VAL A 134 5.78 -1.64 13.68
CA VAL A 134 6.84 -0.64 13.52
C VAL A 134 7.14 0.13 14.82
N ALA A 135 6.19 0.18 15.76
CA ALA A 135 6.30 0.93 17.01
C ALA A 135 7.61 0.69 17.82
N PRO A 136 8.12 -0.55 17.98
CA PRO A 136 9.37 -0.80 18.70
C PRO A 136 10.64 -0.42 17.90
N TYR A 137 10.56 -0.20 16.59
CA TYR A 137 11.74 0.01 15.75
C TYR A 137 12.10 1.49 15.63
N GLY A 138 13.41 1.78 15.68
CA GLY A 138 13.96 3.14 15.61
C GLY A 138 14.48 3.56 14.22
N SER A 139 14.68 2.63 13.30
CA SER A 139 15.23 2.91 11.96
C SER A 139 14.75 1.89 10.93
N ILE A 140 14.75 2.28 9.65
CA ILE A 140 14.36 1.42 8.52
C ILE A 140 15.24 0.16 8.45
N ASN A 141 16.56 0.30 8.68
CA ASN A 141 17.51 -0.83 8.66
C ASN A 141 17.28 -1.85 9.78
N ALA A 142 16.55 -1.49 10.84
CA ALA A 142 16.21 -2.43 11.90
C ALA A 142 14.85 -3.13 11.66
N TYR A 143 14.05 -2.62 10.71
CA TYR A 143 12.70 -3.08 10.41
C TYR A 143 12.63 -3.98 9.18
N LEU A 144 13.54 -3.79 8.21
CA LEU A 144 13.71 -4.64 7.02
C LEU A 144 14.78 -5.72 7.26
#